data_AF-A0A5D2BZ47-F1
#
_entry.id   AF-A0A5D2BZ47-F1
#
_cell.length_a   1.000
_cell.length_b   1.000
_cell.length_c   1.000
_cell.angle_alpha   90.00
_cell.angle_beta   90.00
_cell.angle_gamma   90.00
#
_symmetry.space_group_name_H-M   'P 1'
#
loop_
_entity.id
_entity.type
_entity.pdbx_description
1 polymer ?
#
loop_
_entity_poly.entity_id
_entity_poly.type
_entity_poly.pdbx_seq_one_letter_code
_entity_poly.pdbx_strand_id
1 'polypeptide(L)'
;MEINWDVFIVILVVVLSARLGSAGDIVHIDNVAPKRPGCSNNFVLVKVPTWIEGLEDNEYVGVGARFGPTLESKEKHASHTKLALADPPDCCSKPRNKLTGEVILVHRGNCSFTVKANVAEEAGASAILIINNQTELFKMVCESDADVNIKIPAVMLPQDAGSRLEKYITNTTMVSVALYSPKRPAVDIAEVFLWLMAVGTILCASYWSAWTAREVAIEQEKLLKDASEEFLQVGAAGSSGFVDINTTSAILFVVIASCFLVMLYKLMSFWFVEVLVVLFCIGGVEGLQTCLGALLACFRWFRRYAESFIKVPFFGAVSHLTLAVCPFCITFAVVWAVYRRISFAWIGQDILGIALIITVLQIVRVPNLKVGTVLLGCAFMYDIFWVFVSKWWFHESVMIVVARGDKSGEDGIPVLLKIPRMFDPWGGYSVIGFGDIILPGLVVAFSLRYDWMTKKSLRAGYFVWAMTAYG
;
A
#
# COMPACT_ATOMS: atom_id res chain seq x y z
N MET A 1 -2.98 -12.81 44.06
CA MET A 1 -2.64 -12.28 42.73
C MET A 1 -3.23 -13.26 41.73
N GLU A 2 -4.53 -13.14 41.46
CA GLU A 2 -5.24 -14.06 40.57
C GLU A 2 -4.86 -13.70 39.13
N ILE A 3 -4.08 -14.56 38.51
CA ILE A 3 -3.75 -14.48 37.10
C ILE A 3 -5.06 -14.78 36.36
N ASN A 4 -5.60 -13.77 35.68
CA ASN A 4 -6.87 -13.88 34.97
C ASN A 4 -6.69 -14.88 33.81
N TRP A 5 -7.16 -16.10 34.02
CA TRP A 5 -6.95 -17.26 33.14
C TRP A 5 -7.45 -16.99 31.72
N ASP A 6 -8.50 -16.17 31.59
CA ASP A 6 -9.06 -15.75 30.30
C ASP A 6 -8.08 -14.89 29.48
N VAL A 7 -7.31 -14.01 30.13
CA VAL A 7 -6.28 -13.19 29.47
C VAL A 7 -5.13 -14.09 28.99
N PHE A 8 -4.76 -15.10 29.78
CA PHE A 8 -3.72 -16.04 29.40
C PHE A 8 -4.17 -16.91 28.22
N ILE A 9 -5.44 -17.36 28.21
CA ILE A 9 -6.01 -18.11 27.08
C ILE A 9 -6.05 -17.25 25.83
N VAL A 10 -6.46 -15.98 25.89
CA VAL A 10 -6.50 -15.10 24.72
C VAL A 10 -5.08 -14.86 24.17
N ILE A 11 -4.11 -14.58 25.03
CA ILE A 11 -2.70 -14.43 24.61
C ILE A 11 -2.18 -15.74 24.01
N LEU A 12 -2.47 -16.88 24.64
CA LEU A 12 -2.06 -18.19 24.14
C LEU A 12 -2.72 -18.52 22.79
N VAL A 13 -4.00 -18.19 22.60
CA VAL A 13 -4.72 -18.36 21.34
C VAL A 13 -4.18 -17.42 20.26
N VAL A 14 -3.83 -16.17 20.58
CA VAL A 14 -3.19 -15.24 19.63
C VAL A 14 -1.79 -15.72 19.25
N VAL A 15 -1.00 -16.21 20.20
CA VAL A 15 0.34 -16.75 19.96
C VAL A 15 0.30 -18.09 19.21
N LEU A 16 -0.69 -18.95 19.47
CA LEU A 16 -0.89 -20.23 18.78
C LEU A 16 -1.55 -20.08 17.41
N SER A 17 -2.39 -19.06 17.22
CA SER A 17 -3.02 -18.75 15.93
C SER A 17 -2.14 -17.90 15.02
N ALA A 18 -1.13 -17.21 15.57
CA ALA A 18 0.04 -16.71 14.86
C ALA A 18 0.90 -17.89 14.35
N ARG A 19 0.37 -18.67 13.41
CA ARG A 19 1.25 -19.33 12.46
C ARG A 19 2.02 -18.20 11.77
N LEU A 20 3.34 -18.17 11.95
CA LEU A 20 4.26 -17.41 11.10
C LEU A 20 4.08 -17.91 9.66
N GLY A 21 3.04 -17.42 8.99
CA GLY A 21 2.87 -17.58 7.56
C GLY A 21 3.88 -16.67 6.90
N SER A 22 5.07 -17.19 6.62
CA SER A 22 6.02 -16.52 5.72
C SER A 22 5.46 -16.63 4.29
N ALA A 23 4.59 -15.70 3.92
CA ALA A 23 4.14 -15.52 2.54
C ALA A 23 5.20 -14.67 1.82
N GLY A 24 6.22 -15.31 1.28
CA GLY A 24 7.25 -14.62 0.51
C GLY A 24 6.76 -14.27 -0.90
N ASP A 25 6.54 -12.98 -1.17
CA ASP A 25 6.13 -12.44 -2.50
C ASP A 25 7.15 -12.67 -3.63
N ILE A 26 8.36 -13.15 -3.33
CA ILE A 26 9.45 -13.32 -4.31
C ILE A 26 9.33 -14.66 -5.04
N VAL A 27 8.91 -15.70 -4.33
CA VAL A 27 8.87 -17.08 -4.85
C VAL A 27 7.42 -17.41 -5.18
N HIS A 28 7.08 -17.32 -6.45
CA HIS A 28 5.75 -17.67 -6.93
C HIS A 28 5.69 -19.18 -7.16
N ILE A 29 5.05 -19.87 -6.20
CA ILE A 29 4.78 -21.30 -6.30
C ILE A 29 3.66 -21.49 -7.32
N ASP A 30 4.00 -22.02 -8.48
CA ASP A 30 3.03 -22.43 -9.50
C ASP A 30 2.71 -23.92 -9.33
N ASN A 31 1.50 -24.21 -8.87
CA ASN A 31 0.95 -25.55 -8.73
C ASN A 31 0.16 -26.01 -9.96
N VAL A 32 -0.07 -25.13 -10.95
CA VAL A 32 -0.86 -25.43 -12.15
C VAL A 32 0.02 -26.06 -13.23
N ALA A 33 1.23 -25.53 -13.44
CA ALA A 33 2.12 -26.08 -14.45
C ALA A 33 2.78 -27.40 -13.98
N PRO A 34 2.98 -28.39 -14.88
CA PRO A 34 3.48 -29.72 -14.53
C PRO A 34 4.90 -29.65 -13.95
N LYS A 35 5.14 -30.36 -12.84
CA LYS A 35 6.47 -30.51 -12.23
C LYS A 35 7.14 -31.76 -12.82
N ARG A 36 8.36 -31.59 -13.33
CA ARG A 36 9.13 -32.68 -13.98
C ARG A 36 10.61 -32.60 -13.60
N PRO A 37 11.39 -33.69 -13.74
CA PRO A 37 12.84 -33.66 -13.51
C PRO A 37 13.51 -32.57 -14.36
N GLY A 38 14.23 -31.65 -13.71
CA GLY A 38 14.88 -30.50 -14.35
C GLY A 38 13.94 -29.37 -14.80
N CYS A 39 12.64 -29.49 -14.56
CA CYS A 39 11.64 -28.44 -14.78
C CYS A 39 10.64 -28.38 -13.62
N SER A 40 11.15 -28.02 -12.44
CA SER A 40 10.37 -27.95 -11.20
C SER A 40 10.69 -26.71 -10.37
N ASN A 41 11.50 -25.79 -10.88
CA ASN A 41 11.84 -24.58 -10.14
C ASN A 41 10.60 -23.72 -9.94
N ASN A 42 10.62 -22.96 -8.86
CA ASN A 42 9.65 -21.89 -8.64
C ASN A 42 10.04 -20.67 -9.48
N PHE A 43 9.06 -19.83 -9.79
CA PHE A 43 9.34 -18.54 -10.41
C PHE A 43 9.89 -17.60 -9.35
N VAL A 44 11.08 -17.07 -9.61
CA VAL A 44 11.79 -16.17 -8.70
C VAL A 44 12.07 -14.87 -9.45
N LEU A 45 11.80 -13.73 -8.81
CA LEU A 45 12.20 -12.44 -9.37
C LEU A 45 13.73 -12.31 -9.33
N VAL A 46 14.31 -11.79 -10.40
CA VAL A 46 15.76 -11.64 -10.57
C VAL A 46 16.07 -10.18 -10.87
N LYS A 47 17.07 -9.64 -10.17
CA LYS A 47 17.64 -8.34 -10.46
C LYS A 47 18.79 -8.49 -11.46
N VAL A 48 18.79 -7.60 -12.45
CA VAL A 48 19.76 -7.55 -13.55
C VAL A 48 20.38 -6.15 -13.60
N PRO A 49 21.31 -5.83 -12.68
CA PRO A 49 22.10 -4.62 -12.75
C PRO A 49 23.06 -4.67 -13.94
N THR A 50 23.30 -3.51 -14.54
CA THR A 50 24.08 -3.38 -15.77
C THR A 50 25.24 -2.42 -15.59
N TRP A 51 26.34 -2.74 -16.27
CA TRP A 51 27.53 -1.90 -16.35
C TRP A 51 27.83 -1.59 -17.80
N ILE A 52 27.98 -0.31 -18.12
CA ILE A 52 28.36 0.19 -19.43
C ILE A 52 29.77 0.74 -19.32
N GLU A 53 30.72 0.14 -20.03
CA GLU A 53 32.14 0.51 -19.97
C GLU A 53 32.73 0.48 -18.54
N GLY A 54 32.18 -0.40 -17.69
CA GLY A 54 32.59 -0.56 -16.30
C GLY A 54 31.93 0.38 -15.29
N LEU A 55 31.10 1.33 -15.73
CA LEU A 55 30.28 2.19 -14.87
C LEU A 55 28.90 1.57 -14.65
N GLU A 56 28.43 1.56 -13.39
CA GLU A 56 27.09 1.10 -13.04
C GLU A 56 26.04 2.02 -13.68
N ASP A 57 25.11 1.44 -14.43
CA ASP A 57 24.02 2.13 -15.12
C ASP A 57 22.67 1.72 -14.47
N ASN A 58 21.77 1.14 -15.25
CA ASN A 58 20.42 0.81 -14.81
C ASN A 58 20.33 -0.61 -14.23
N GLU A 59 19.38 -0.81 -13.33
CA GLU A 59 19.03 -2.13 -12.80
C GLU A 59 17.63 -2.53 -13.31
N TYR A 60 17.55 -3.67 -13.98
CA TYR A 60 16.30 -4.21 -14.52
C TYR A 60 15.78 -5.35 -13.65
N VAL A 61 14.47 -5.60 -13.72
CA VAL A 61 13.81 -6.72 -13.03
C VAL A 61 13.34 -7.73 -14.07
N GLY A 62 13.74 -8.99 -13.87
CA GLY A 62 13.33 -10.14 -14.66
C GLY A 62 12.68 -11.23 -13.82
N VAL A 63 12.25 -12.31 -14.49
CA VAL A 63 11.72 -13.51 -13.85
C VAL A 63 12.48 -14.75 -14.31
N GLY A 64 12.88 -15.60 -13.36
CA GLY A 64 13.55 -16.87 -13.64
C GLY A 64 12.64 -17.91 -14.31
N ALA A 65 13.22 -18.90 -14.96
CA ALA A 65 12.49 -20.03 -15.56
C ALA A 65 12.20 -21.17 -14.55
N ARG A 66 11.28 -22.09 -14.91
CA ARG A 66 11.11 -23.36 -14.17
C ARG A 66 12.24 -24.37 -14.38
N PHE A 67 13.07 -24.16 -15.39
CA PHE A 67 14.21 -25.01 -15.75
C PHE A 67 15.53 -24.29 -15.48
N GLY A 68 16.64 -25.02 -15.56
CA GLY A 68 17.96 -24.48 -15.24
C GLY A 68 18.27 -24.52 -13.74
N PRO A 69 19.44 -24.04 -13.31
CA PRO A 69 19.75 -23.81 -11.91
C PRO A 69 18.89 -22.66 -11.33
N THR A 70 18.49 -22.81 -10.07
CA THR A 70 17.78 -21.76 -9.34
C THR A 70 18.71 -20.60 -8.99
N LEU A 71 18.26 -19.36 -9.21
CA LEU A 71 19.01 -18.14 -8.91
C LEU A 71 18.90 -17.70 -7.43
N GLU A 72 18.67 -18.65 -6.52
CA GLU A 72 18.38 -18.39 -5.11
C GLU A 72 19.66 -18.14 -4.28
N SER A 73 20.08 -16.85 -4.22
CA SER A 73 21.06 -16.22 -3.29
C SER A 73 22.56 -16.44 -3.59
N LYS A 74 23.53 -15.55 -3.26
CA LYS A 74 23.64 -14.28 -2.50
C LYS A 74 24.65 -13.34 -3.19
N GLU A 75 24.53 -12.05 -2.87
CA GLU A 75 25.48 -10.92 -3.07
C GLU A 75 25.33 -10.07 -4.35
N LYS A 76 25.13 -8.76 -4.12
CA LYS A 76 25.14 -7.66 -5.11
C LYS A 76 26.49 -7.55 -5.87
N HIS A 77 27.50 -8.32 -5.44
CA HIS A 77 28.88 -8.31 -5.95
C HIS A 77 29.26 -9.61 -6.68
N ALA A 78 28.29 -10.26 -7.34
CA ALA A 78 28.58 -11.37 -8.24
C ALA A 78 29.56 -10.93 -9.37
N SER A 79 30.26 -11.89 -9.96
CA SER A 79 31.13 -11.64 -11.13
C SER A 79 30.29 -11.06 -12.28
N HIS A 80 30.54 -9.80 -12.64
CA HIS A 80 29.85 -9.17 -13.77
C HIS A 80 30.33 -9.85 -15.04
N THR A 81 29.38 -10.41 -15.78
CA THR A 81 29.68 -11.18 -16.98
C THR A 81 29.31 -10.34 -18.20
N LYS A 82 30.17 -10.36 -19.22
CA LYS A 82 29.92 -9.64 -20.47
C LYS A 82 28.63 -10.14 -21.13
N LEU A 83 27.83 -9.21 -21.61
CA LEU A 83 26.58 -9.46 -22.33
C LEU A 83 26.85 -9.51 -23.84
N ALA A 84 26.31 -10.52 -24.52
CA ALA A 84 26.42 -10.68 -25.97
C ALA A 84 25.05 -10.89 -26.59
N LEU A 85 24.74 -10.16 -27.67
CA LEU A 85 23.53 -10.41 -28.46
C LEU A 85 23.70 -11.66 -29.30
N ALA A 86 22.69 -12.52 -29.35
CA ALA A 86 22.70 -13.71 -30.20
C ALA A 86 22.62 -13.35 -31.69
N ASP A 87 23.32 -14.12 -32.54
CA ASP A 87 23.19 -14.08 -34.00
C ASP A 87 23.01 -15.50 -34.54
N PRO A 88 21.80 -15.94 -34.93
CA PRO A 88 20.58 -15.15 -35.06
C PRO A 88 19.96 -14.74 -33.70
N PRO A 89 19.22 -13.62 -33.63
CA PRO A 89 18.69 -13.09 -32.38
C PRO A 89 17.71 -14.00 -31.64
N ASP A 90 17.08 -14.95 -32.32
CA ASP A 90 16.16 -15.91 -31.72
C ASP A 90 16.85 -17.08 -31.02
N CYS A 91 18.15 -17.32 -31.25
CA CYS A 91 18.90 -18.44 -30.68
C CYS A 91 18.21 -19.81 -30.87
N CYS A 92 17.46 -19.99 -31.96
CA CYS A 92 16.85 -21.28 -32.29
C CYS A 92 17.83 -22.24 -32.98
N SER A 93 18.94 -21.70 -33.47
CA SER A 93 20.07 -22.44 -34.02
C SER A 93 21.37 -21.93 -33.40
N LYS A 94 22.45 -22.72 -33.51
CA LYS A 94 23.77 -22.37 -32.95
C LYS A 94 24.17 -20.92 -33.32
N PRO A 95 24.42 -20.05 -32.32
CA PRO A 95 24.83 -18.68 -32.58
C PRO A 95 26.17 -18.63 -33.33
N ARG A 96 26.31 -17.66 -34.24
CA ARG A 96 27.52 -17.40 -35.03
C ARG A 96 28.63 -16.79 -34.20
N ASN A 97 28.28 -16.03 -33.16
CA ASN A 97 29.20 -15.51 -32.18
C ASN A 97 29.76 -16.66 -31.31
N LYS A 98 31.09 -16.74 -31.20
CA LYS A 98 31.75 -17.66 -30.28
C LYS A 98 31.61 -17.14 -28.86
N LEU A 99 30.89 -17.86 -28.01
CA LEU A 99 30.76 -17.55 -26.60
C LEU A 99 31.81 -18.34 -25.81
N THR A 100 32.40 -17.67 -24.83
CA THR A 100 33.44 -18.17 -23.91
C THR A 100 33.02 -17.93 -22.46
N GLY A 101 31.71 -18.04 -22.19
CA GLY A 101 31.11 -17.78 -20.88
C GLY A 101 30.35 -16.45 -20.78
N GLU A 102 30.11 -15.73 -21.88
CA GLU A 102 29.23 -14.55 -21.86
C GLU A 102 27.77 -14.92 -21.51
N VAL A 103 27.04 -13.94 -20.99
CA VAL A 103 25.58 -14.00 -20.89
C VAL A 103 25.01 -13.68 -22.26
N ILE A 104 24.16 -14.56 -22.81
CA ILE A 104 23.58 -14.35 -24.12
C ILE A 104 22.20 -13.69 -24.03
N LEU A 105 21.98 -12.63 -24.80
CA LEU A 105 20.70 -11.93 -24.94
C LEU A 105 19.98 -12.41 -26.19
N VAL A 106 18.72 -12.86 -26.05
CA VAL A 106 17.93 -13.48 -27.13
C VAL A 106 16.51 -12.93 -27.17
N HIS A 107 15.87 -12.95 -28.34
CA HIS A 107 14.47 -12.58 -28.49
C HIS A 107 13.55 -13.80 -28.31
N ARG A 108 12.39 -13.57 -27.69
CA ARG A 108 11.27 -14.51 -27.66
C ARG A 108 10.68 -14.70 -29.07
N GLY A 109 10.37 -15.95 -29.43
CA GLY A 109 9.73 -16.31 -30.70
C GLY A 109 10.39 -17.52 -31.38
N ASN A 110 9.78 -18.01 -32.48
CA ASN A 110 10.25 -19.08 -33.39
C ASN A 110 10.44 -20.49 -32.82
N CYS A 111 10.92 -20.64 -31.59
CA CYS A 111 11.12 -21.91 -30.90
C CYS A 111 10.86 -21.77 -29.39
N SER A 112 10.76 -22.90 -28.69
CA SER A 112 10.46 -22.94 -27.27
C SER A 112 11.60 -22.38 -26.39
N PHE A 113 11.27 -21.98 -25.16
CA PHE A 113 12.26 -21.45 -24.21
C PHE A 113 13.36 -22.46 -23.86
N THR A 114 13.01 -23.73 -23.72
CA THR A 114 13.97 -24.80 -23.42
C THR A 114 14.93 -25.05 -24.58
N VAL A 115 14.46 -24.95 -25.83
CA VAL A 115 15.31 -25.07 -27.01
C VAL A 115 16.33 -23.93 -27.05
N LYS A 116 15.89 -22.68 -26.84
CA LYS A 116 16.81 -21.52 -26.78
C LYS A 116 17.88 -21.69 -25.71
N ALA A 117 17.50 -22.17 -24.53
CA ALA A 117 18.43 -22.38 -23.42
C ALA A 117 19.44 -23.51 -23.69
N ASN A 118 19.01 -24.62 -24.29
CA ASN A 118 19.93 -25.71 -24.69
C ASN A 118 20.94 -25.21 -25.75
N VAL A 119 20.46 -24.51 -26.77
CA VAL A 119 21.33 -23.97 -27.84
C VAL A 119 22.34 -22.96 -27.27
N ALA A 120 21.92 -22.12 -26.33
CA ALA A 120 22.80 -21.19 -25.63
C ALA A 120 23.86 -21.91 -24.77
N GLU A 121 23.47 -22.95 -24.03
CA GLU A 121 24.39 -23.75 -23.22
C GLU A 121 25.43 -24.46 -24.11
N GLU A 122 25.00 -25.10 -25.20
CA GLU A 122 25.89 -25.75 -26.17
C GLU A 122 26.83 -24.76 -26.87
N ALA A 123 26.43 -23.50 -26.99
CA ALA A 123 27.26 -22.44 -27.53
C ALA A 123 28.31 -21.92 -26.55
N GLY A 124 28.25 -22.31 -25.27
CA GLY A 124 29.18 -21.90 -24.22
C GLY A 124 28.74 -20.64 -23.45
N ALA A 125 27.45 -20.29 -23.47
CA ALA A 125 26.92 -19.20 -22.64
C ALA A 125 26.97 -19.56 -21.15
N SER A 126 27.16 -18.59 -20.27
CA SER A 126 27.06 -18.79 -18.82
C SER A 126 25.63 -18.63 -18.30
N ALA A 127 24.80 -17.85 -18.98
CA ALA A 127 23.39 -17.62 -18.70
C ALA A 127 22.65 -17.14 -19.95
N ILE A 128 21.32 -17.22 -19.95
CA ILE A 128 20.47 -16.73 -21.03
C ILE A 128 19.46 -15.69 -20.52
N LEU A 129 19.44 -14.52 -21.19
CA LEU A 129 18.46 -13.46 -21.02
C LEU A 129 17.50 -13.44 -22.21
N ILE A 130 16.21 -13.69 -21.97
CA ILE A 130 15.17 -13.73 -23.01
C ILE A 130 14.35 -12.44 -22.97
N ILE A 131 14.38 -11.66 -24.04
CA ILE A 131 13.58 -10.45 -24.21
C ILE A 131 12.16 -10.85 -24.58
N ASN A 132 11.19 -10.41 -23.77
CA ASN A 132 9.78 -10.62 -24.06
C ASN A 132 9.29 -9.73 -25.21
N ASN A 133 8.19 -10.12 -25.86
CA ASN A 133 7.51 -9.32 -26.89
C ASN A 133 6.48 -8.34 -26.33
N GLN A 134 6.32 -8.29 -25.02
CA GLN A 134 5.39 -7.42 -24.27
C GLN A 134 6.14 -6.76 -23.11
N THR A 135 5.55 -5.71 -22.54
CA THR A 135 6.09 -4.99 -21.37
C THR A 135 5.96 -5.76 -20.06
N GLU A 136 5.10 -6.77 -20.00
CA GLU A 136 4.91 -7.60 -18.81
C GLU A 136 5.90 -8.77 -18.76
N LEU A 137 6.19 -9.27 -17.55
CA LEU A 137 6.98 -10.47 -17.36
C LEU A 137 6.14 -11.72 -17.66
N PHE A 138 6.69 -12.64 -18.45
CA PHE A 138 6.02 -13.90 -18.78
C PHE A 138 6.72 -15.10 -18.12
N LYS A 139 5.93 -16.03 -17.58
CA LYS A 139 6.42 -17.22 -16.89
C LYS A 139 6.91 -18.27 -17.89
N MET A 140 8.20 -18.55 -17.90
CA MET A 140 8.79 -19.57 -18.77
C MET A 140 8.59 -20.97 -18.21
N VAL A 141 7.75 -21.76 -18.88
CA VAL A 141 7.43 -23.17 -18.60
C VAL A 141 8.03 -24.09 -19.66
N CYS A 142 8.14 -25.38 -19.34
CA CYS A 142 8.59 -26.41 -20.27
C CYS A 142 7.44 -26.93 -21.13
N GLU A 143 7.70 -27.11 -22.43
CA GLU A 143 6.67 -27.50 -23.42
C GLU A 143 6.69 -28.99 -23.80
N SER A 144 7.80 -29.72 -23.60
CA SER A 144 7.97 -31.12 -24.08
C SER A 144 7.95 -32.18 -22.96
N ASP A 145 7.60 -33.42 -23.32
CA ASP A 145 7.56 -34.61 -22.45
C ASP A 145 8.93 -35.29 -22.22
N ALA A 146 10.02 -34.69 -22.70
CA ALA A 146 11.37 -35.19 -22.47
C ALA A 146 12.01 -34.51 -21.23
N ASP A 147 12.90 -35.23 -20.54
CA ASP A 147 13.68 -34.71 -19.43
C ASP A 147 14.50 -33.48 -19.87
N VAL A 148 14.43 -32.40 -19.11
CA VAL A 148 15.10 -31.13 -19.41
C VAL A 148 16.36 -31.03 -18.56
N ASN A 149 17.54 -31.11 -19.17
CA ASN A 149 18.83 -31.00 -18.47
C ASN A 149 19.57 -29.72 -18.88
N ILE A 150 19.04 -28.57 -18.48
CA ILE A 150 19.65 -27.25 -18.72
C ILE A 150 20.48 -26.88 -17.48
N LYS A 151 21.75 -26.48 -17.65
CA LYS A 151 22.64 -26.13 -16.52
C LYS A 151 22.94 -24.64 -16.41
N ILE A 152 22.48 -23.83 -17.36
CA ILE A 152 22.61 -22.37 -17.31
C ILE A 152 21.33 -21.72 -16.80
N PRO A 153 21.41 -20.66 -15.96
CA PRO A 153 20.23 -19.94 -15.52
C PRO A 153 19.57 -19.19 -16.67
N ALA A 154 18.23 -19.19 -16.67
CA ALA A 154 17.41 -18.52 -17.67
C ALA A 154 16.52 -17.47 -17.01
N VAL A 155 16.59 -16.23 -17.51
CA VAL A 155 15.82 -15.08 -17.00
C VAL A 155 15.11 -14.39 -18.15
N MET A 156 13.85 -14.06 -17.96
CA MET A 156 13.09 -13.23 -18.90
C MET A 156 13.12 -11.77 -18.46
N LEU A 157 13.34 -10.89 -19.42
CA LEU A 157 13.23 -9.44 -19.29
C LEU A 157 12.01 -8.91 -20.04
N PRO A 158 11.39 -7.82 -19.57
CA PRO A 158 10.35 -7.14 -20.33
C PRO A 158 10.94 -6.48 -21.59
N GLN A 159 10.09 -6.21 -22.58
CA GLN A 159 10.50 -5.73 -23.90
C GLN A 159 11.32 -4.43 -23.84
N ASP A 160 10.94 -3.49 -22.98
CA ASP A 160 11.57 -2.19 -22.81
C ASP A 160 12.98 -2.30 -22.23
N ALA A 161 13.17 -3.15 -21.21
CA ALA A 161 14.48 -3.46 -20.65
C ALA A 161 15.40 -4.11 -21.69
N GLY A 162 14.90 -5.14 -22.40
CA GLY A 162 15.66 -5.83 -23.43
C GLY A 162 16.08 -4.91 -24.59
N SER A 163 15.18 -4.06 -25.06
CA SER A 163 15.46 -3.12 -26.17
C SER A 163 16.52 -2.08 -25.80
N ARG A 164 16.56 -1.63 -24.53
CA ARG A 164 17.62 -0.74 -24.04
C ARG A 164 18.98 -1.43 -24.04
N LEU A 165 19.04 -2.65 -23.52
CA LEU A 165 20.27 -3.45 -23.52
C LEU A 165 20.79 -3.72 -24.93
N GLU A 166 19.88 -4.10 -25.84
CA GLU A 166 20.22 -4.30 -27.25
C GLU A 166 20.83 -3.03 -27.86
N LYS A 167 20.21 -1.87 -27.62
CA LYS A 167 20.72 -0.57 -28.09
C LYS A 167 22.14 -0.27 -27.59
N TYR A 168 22.43 -0.57 -26.32
CA TYR A 168 23.78 -0.38 -25.77
C TYR A 168 24.81 -1.30 -26.45
N ILE A 169 24.47 -2.57 -26.68
CA ILE A 169 25.34 -3.52 -27.37
C ILE A 169 25.59 -3.08 -28.83
N THR A 170 24.55 -2.68 -29.56
CA THR A 170 24.67 -2.25 -30.97
C THR A 170 25.47 -0.96 -31.13
N ASN A 171 25.44 -0.08 -30.12
CA ASN A 171 26.28 1.12 -30.10
C ASN A 171 27.76 0.83 -29.77
N THR A 172 28.18 -0.44 -29.77
CA THR A 172 29.56 -0.90 -29.53
C THR A 172 30.08 -0.56 -28.14
N THR A 173 29.19 -0.40 -27.16
CA THR A 173 29.59 -0.26 -25.75
C THR A 173 29.79 -1.63 -25.12
N MET A 174 30.80 -1.77 -24.25
CA MET A 174 30.97 -3.00 -23.49
C MET A 174 29.91 -3.05 -22.40
N VAL A 175 28.92 -3.94 -22.55
CA VAL A 175 27.86 -4.15 -21.57
C VAL A 175 28.16 -5.41 -20.76
N SER A 176 28.09 -5.31 -19.44
CA SER A 176 28.16 -6.45 -18.52
C SER A 176 26.96 -6.47 -17.60
N VAL A 177 26.53 -7.65 -17.18
CA VAL A 177 25.37 -7.85 -16.29
C VAL A 177 25.71 -8.81 -15.16
N ALA A 178 24.94 -8.71 -14.07
CA ALA A 178 24.90 -9.72 -13.03
C ALA A 178 23.46 -10.21 -12.85
N LEU A 179 23.28 -11.46 -12.42
CA LEU A 179 21.97 -12.04 -12.14
C LEU A 179 21.93 -12.45 -10.68
N TYR A 180 21.06 -11.83 -9.89
CA TYR A 180 20.89 -12.21 -8.49
C TYR A 180 19.45 -12.05 -8.03
N SER A 181 19.02 -12.88 -7.08
CA SER A 181 17.72 -12.75 -6.42
C SER A 181 17.93 -12.41 -4.94
N PRO A 182 17.85 -11.13 -4.55
CA PRO A 182 17.98 -10.77 -3.15
C PRO A 182 16.75 -11.22 -2.37
N LYS A 183 16.97 -11.83 -1.19
CA LYS A 183 15.90 -12.16 -0.25
C LYS A 183 15.33 -10.87 0.32
N ARG A 184 14.00 -10.74 0.35
CA ARG A 184 13.32 -9.66 1.07
C ARG A 184 13.47 -9.90 2.58
N PRO A 185 13.76 -8.87 3.37
CA PRO A 185 13.68 -8.97 4.82
C PRO A 185 12.23 -9.33 5.21
N ALA A 186 12.06 -10.07 6.31
CA ALA A 186 10.74 -10.47 6.79
C ALA A 186 9.91 -9.28 7.34
N VAL A 187 10.60 -8.24 7.82
CA VAL A 187 10.01 -6.99 8.30
C VAL A 187 10.89 -5.84 7.80
N ASP A 188 10.31 -4.89 7.07
CA ASP A 188 10.99 -3.64 6.71
C ASP A 188 10.75 -2.58 7.80
N ILE A 189 11.73 -1.71 8.03
CA ILE A 189 11.59 -0.59 8.97
C ILE A 189 10.44 0.34 8.55
N ALA A 190 10.17 0.46 7.25
CA ALA A 190 9.03 1.21 6.72
C ALA A 190 7.68 0.70 7.25
N GLU A 191 7.53 -0.62 7.43
CA GLU A 191 6.29 -1.22 7.96
C GLU A 191 6.11 -0.88 9.44
N VAL A 192 7.19 -0.86 10.22
CA VAL A 192 7.16 -0.45 11.63
C VAL A 192 6.75 1.02 11.75
N PHE A 193 7.28 1.91 10.89
CA PHE A 193 6.88 3.31 10.89
C PHE A 193 5.41 3.49 10.48
N LEU A 194 4.94 2.78 9.45
CA LEU A 194 3.52 2.82 9.05
C LEU A 194 2.61 2.34 10.18
N TRP A 195 2.99 1.26 10.86
CA TRP A 195 2.26 0.75 12.02
C TRP A 195 2.19 1.80 13.14
N LEU A 196 3.34 2.40 13.50
CA LEU A 196 3.41 3.48 14.50
C LEU A 196 2.56 4.69 14.10
N MET A 197 2.59 5.09 12.83
CA MET A 197 1.80 6.20 12.32
C MET A 197 0.31 5.91 12.39
N ALA A 198 -0.12 4.71 12.01
CA ALA A 198 -1.53 4.33 12.02
C ALA A 198 -2.07 4.23 13.46
N VAL A 199 -1.33 3.56 14.35
CA VAL A 199 -1.64 3.49 15.79
C VAL A 199 -1.65 4.88 16.43
N GLY A 200 -0.61 5.69 16.18
CA GLY A 200 -0.52 7.05 16.69
C GLY A 200 -1.67 7.93 16.23
N THR A 201 -2.08 7.81 14.97
CA THR A 201 -3.22 8.54 14.39
C THR A 201 -4.53 8.19 15.09
N ILE A 202 -4.82 6.90 15.27
CA ILE A 202 -6.04 6.45 15.97
C ILE A 202 -6.01 6.86 17.44
N LEU A 203 -4.87 6.75 18.11
CA LEU A 203 -4.71 7.20 19.50
C LEU A 203 -5.03 8.69 19.64
N CYS A 204 -4.37 9.54 18.85
CA CYS A 204 -4.59 10.98 18.86
C CYS A 204 -6.05 11.33 18.55
N ALA A 205 -6.62 10.74 17.51
CA ALA A 205 -8.01 10.97 17.13
C ALA A 205 -9.00 10.50 18.20
N SER A 206 -8.75 9.36 18.84
CA SER A 206 -9.61 8.81 19.89
C SER A 206 -9.62 9.73 21.12
N TYR A 207 -8.44 10.14 21.60
CA TYR A 207 -8.34 11.04 22.75
C TYR A 207 -8.99 12.39 22.48
N TRP A 208 -8.76 12.94 21.29
CA TRP A 208 -9.40 14.17 20.87
C TRP A 208 -10.93 14.00 20.83
N SER A 209 -11.43 12.94 20.19
CA SER A 209 -12.87 12.67 20.07
C SER A 209 -13.54 12.52 21.43
N ALA A 210 -12.85 11.87 22.37
CA ALA A 210 -13.31 11.74 23.76
C ALA A 210 -13.27 13.06 24.53
N TRP A 211 -12.24 13.87 24.32
CA TRP A 211 -12.13 15.21 24.92
C TRP A 211 -13.24 16.13 24.45
N THR A 212 -13.44 16.26 23.14
CA THR A 212 -14.50 17.10 22.57
C THR A 212 -15.88 16.64 23.00
N ALA A 213 -16.15 15.33 23.03
CA ALA A 213 -17.44 14.81 23.51
C ALA A 213 -17.69 15.17 24.99
N ARG A 214 -16.65 15.16 25.82
CA ARG A 214 -16.75 15.55 27.23
C ARG A 214 -17.01 17.05 27.40
N GLU A 215 -16.34 17.90 26.63
CA GLU A 215 -16.56 19.36 26.68
C GLU A 215 -18.00 19.70 26.28
N VAL A 216 -18.50 19.12 25.18
CA VAL A 216 -19.89 19.31 24.75
C VAL A 216 -20.90 18.86 25.81
N ALA A 217 -20.65 17.73 26.47
CA ALA A 217 -21.52 17.25 27.55
C ALA A 217 -21.53 18.20 28.77
N ILE A 218 -20.37 18.76 29.15
CA ILE A 218 -20.26 19.75 30.23
C ILE A 218 -20.98 21.04 29.86
N GLU A 219 -20.82 21.49 28.62
CA GLU A 219 -21.46 22.71 28.13
C GLU A 219 -22.98 22.56 28.05
N GLN A 220 -23.46 21.40 27.59
CA GLN A 220 -24.88 21.06 27.62
C GLN A 220 -25.43 20.96 29.05
N GLU A 221 -24.68 20.43 30.01
CA GLU A 221 -25.08 20.43 31.43
C GLU A 221 -25.17 21.85 32.01
N LYS A 222 -24.23 22.74 31.65
CA LYS A 222 -24.29 24.16 32.03
C LYS A 222 -25.50 24.84 31.43
N LEU A 223 -25.72 24.67 30.12
CA LEU A 223 -26.90 25.23 29.45
C LEU A 223 -28.20 24.67 30.03
N LEU A 224 -28.26 23.40 30.45
CA LEU A 224 -29.43 22.84 31.14
C LEU A 224 -29.63 23.42 32.54
N LYS A 225 -28.55 23.73 33.27
CA LYS A 225 -28.63 24.43 34.57
C LYS A 225 -29.07 25.88 34.40
N ASP A 226 -28.52 26.58 33.42
CA ASP A 226 -28.88 27.96 33.10
C ASP A 226 -30.31 28.03 32.53
N ALA A 227 -30.72 27.08 31.68
CA ALA A 227 -32.08 26.98 31.16
C ALA A 227 -33.12 26.51 32.20
N SER A 228 -32.70 25.75 33.22
CA SER A 228 -33.52 25.46 34.40
C SER A 228 -33.84 26.72 35.20
N GLU A 229 -33.02 27.76 35.10
CA GLU A 229 -33.28 29.08 35.68
C GLU A 229 -34.10 29.98 34.74
N GLU A 230 -34.07 29.75 33.41
CA GLU A 230 -34.70 30.67 32.45
C GLU A 230 -35.96 30.20 31.69
N PHE A 231 -36.27 28.92 31.42
CA PHE A 231 -37.39 28.61 30.51
C PHE A 231 -38.16 27.29 30.73
N LEU A 232 -39.30 27.39 31.41
CA LEU A 232 -40.57 26.84 30.91
C LEU A 232 -40.81 27.40 29.49
N GLN A 233 -40.40 26.69 28.42
CA GLN A 233 -40.93 26.70 27.03
C GLN A 233 -39.88 26.41 25.94
N VAL A 234 -40.29 25.56 24.99
CA VAL A 234 -39.78 25.40 23.62
C VAL A 234 -38.43 24.67 23.43
N GLY A 235 -38.56 23.33 23.43
CA GLY A 235 -38.15 22.43 22.34
C GLY A 235 -36.85 22.72 21.58
N ALA A 236 -35.76 22.10 22.05
CA ALA A 236 -34.47 22.07 21.37
C ALA A 236 -34.45 21.08 20.20
N ALA A 237 -34.20 21.57 18.99
CA ALA A 237 -33.71 20.80 17.85
C ALA A 237 -32.42 21.45 17.33
N GLY A 238 -31.30 21.09 17.95
CA GLY A 238 -29.96 21.46 17.47
C GLY A 238 -29.38 20.30 16.66
N SER A 239 -29.21 20.50 15.35
CA SER A 239 -28.49 19.59 14.45
C SER A 239 -27.04 19.49 14.92
N SER A 240 -26.73 18.43 15.63
CA SER A 240 -25.36 18.12 16.04
C SER A 240 -24.50 17.75 14.84
N GLY A 241 -23.38 18.44 14.64
CA GLY A 241 -22.46 18.25 13.50
C GLY A 241 -21.70 16.91 13.48
N PHE A 242 -22.30 15.83 14.01
CA PHE A 242 -21.78 14.47 13.92
C PHE A 242 -22.61 13.63 12.95
N VAL A 243 -21.95 12.69 12.27
CA VAL A 243 -22.61 11.73 11.37
C VAL A 243 -22.58 10.35 12.03
N ASP A 244 -23.74 9.90 12.52
CA ASP A 244 -23.88 8.57 13.10
C ASP A 244 -24.07 7.49 12.02
N ILE A 245 -23.29 6.43 12.10
CA ILE A 245 -23.44 5.25 11.23
C ILE A 245 -24.60 4.40 11.76
N ASN A 246 -25.59 4.13 10.92
CA ASN A 246 -26.63 3.13 11.18
C ASN A 246 -26.26 1.75 10.61
N THR A 247 -26.92 0.66 11.02
CA THR A 247 -26.71 -0.68 10.47
C THR A 247 -26.96 -0.73 8.96
N THR A 248 -27.99 -0.05 8.48
CA THR A 248 -28.28 0.07 7.04
C THR A 248 -27.15 0.74 6.27
N SER A 249 -26.56 1.82 6.81
CA SER A 249 -25.41 2.48 6.16
C SER A 249 -24.15 1.62 6.18
N ALA A 250 -23.96 0.77 7.20
CA ALA A 250 -22.83 -0.16 7.25
C ALA A 250 -22.92 -1.25 6.16
N ILE A 251 -24.13 -1.73 5.84
CA ILE A 251 -24.35 -2.67 4.73
C ILE A 251 -24.24 -1.94 3.38
N LEU A 252 -24.84 -0.76 3.27
CA LEU A 252 -24.77 0.08 2.06
C LEU A 252 -23.32 0.44 1.71
N PHE A 253 -22.46 0.65 2.71
CA PHE A 253 -21.04 0.90 2.54
C PHE A 253 -20.37 -0.19 1.69
N VAL A 254 -20.66 -1.47 1.93
CA VAL A 254 -20.09 -2.58 1.14
C VAL A 254 -20.49 -2.48 -0.34
N VAL A 255 -21.76 -2.16 -0.60
CA VAL A 255 -22.30 -2.04 -1.97
C VAL A 255 -21.67 -0.85 -2.69
N ILE A 256 -21.63 0.31 -2.04
CA ILE A 256 -21.05 1.54 -2.60
C ILE A 256 -19.54 1.35 -2.82
N ALA A 257 -18.81 0.83 -1.84
CA ALA A 257 -17.38 0.56 -1.95
C ALA A 257 -17.09 -0.43 -3.09
N SER A 258 -17.92 -1.48 -3.24
CA SER A 258 -17.79 -2.44 -4.33
C SER A 258 -18.06 -1.81 -5.70
N CYS A 259 -19.11 -0.99 -5.80
CA CYS A 259 -19.41 -0.26 -7.04
C CYS A 259 -18.28 0.71 -7.39
N PHE A 260 -17.77 1.45 -6.40
CA PHE A 260 -16.65 2.36 -6.56
C PHE A 260 -15.38 1.62 -7.00
N LEU A 261 -15.05 0.49 -6.37
CA LEU A 261 -13.88 -0.31 -6.73
C LEU A 261 -13.96 -0.87 -8.16
N VAL A 262 -15.12 -1.37 -8.59
CA VAL A 262 -15.32 -1.82 -9.98
C VAL A 262 -15.22 -0.66 -10.95
N MET A 263 -15.79 0.49 -10.58
CA MET A 263 -15.66 1.72 -11.36
C MET A 263 -14.19 2.12 -11.51
N LEU A 264 -13.39 2.09 -10.44
CA LEU A 264 -11.94 2.32 -10.50
C LEU A 264 -11.25 1.32 -11.44
N TYR A 265 -11.56 0.04 -11.32
CA TYR A 265 -10.93 -1.01 -12.11
C TYR A 265 -11.23 -0.88 -13.61
N LYS A 266 -12.46 -0.49 -13.97
CA LYS A 266 -12.89 -0.34 -15.36
C LYS A 266 -12.54 1.02 -15.95
N LEU A 267 -12.63 2.08 -15.16
CA LEU A 267 -12.42 3.48 -15.57
C LEU A 267 -11.10 4.04 -15.01
N MET A 268 -10.07 3.20 -14.91
CA MET A 268 -8.72 3.56 -14.43
C MET A 268 -7.98 4.46 -15.43
N SER A 269 -8.60 5.59 -15.76
CA SER A 269 -8.14 6.61 -16.67
C SER A 269 -7.39 7.69 -15.90
N PHE A 270 -6.41 8.31 -16.56
CA PHE A 270 -5.64 9.43 -16.02
C PHE A 270 -6.54 10.53 -15.41
N TRP A 271 -7.61 10.90 -16.13
CA TRP A 271 -8.57 11.91 -15.67
C TRP A 271 -9.26 11.54 -14.36
N PHE A 272 -9.51 10.25 -14.14
CA PHE A 272 -10.17 9.79 -12.93
C PHE A 272 -9.25 9.90 -11.71
N VAL A 273 -7.96 9.56 -11.88
CA VAL A 273 -6.95 9.72 -10.81
C VAL A 273 -6.79 11.20 -10.44
N GLU A 274 -6.77 12.11 -11.42
CA GLU A 274 -6.74 13.56 -11.17
C GLU A 274 -7.94 14.04 -10.34
N VAL A 275 -9.15 13.53 -10.62
CA VAL A 275 -10.34 13.84 -9.81
C VAL A 275 -10.16 13.38 -8.37
N LEU A 276 -9.60 12.18 -8.14
CA LEU A 276 -9.31 11.72 -6.78
C LEU A 276 -8.27 12.59 -6.08
N VAL A 277 -7.25 13.09 -6.80
CA VAL A 277 -6.26 14.02 -6.22
C VAL A 277 -6.93 15.32 -5.80
N VAL A 278 -7.83 15.88 -6.63
CA VAL A 278 -8.58 17.09 -6.26
C VAL A 278 -9.45 16.86 -5.02
N LEU A 279 -10.19 15.76 -4.97
CA LEU A 279 -11.01 15.40 -3.80
C LEU A 279 -10.16 15.20 -2.54
N PHE A 280 -9.02 14.53 -2.68
CA PHE A 280 -8.07 14.35 -1.59
C PHE A 280 -7.49 15.68 -1.10
N CYS A 281 -7.17 16.62 -2.01
CA CYS A 281 -6.72 17.97 -1.63
C CYS A 281 -7.80 18.73 -0.87
N ILE A 282 -9.07 18.66 -1.29
CA ILE A 282 -10.17 19.33 -0.58
C ILE A 282 -10.29 18.79 0.85
N GLY A 283 -10.37 17.46 1.00
CA GLY A 283 -10.44 16.83 2.32
C GLY A 283 -9.17 17.06 3.16
N GLY A 284 -8.01 17.06 2.52
CA GLY A 284 -6.71 17.30 3.17
C GLY A 284 -6.59 18.74 3.67
N VAL A 285 -7.09 19.74 2.94
CA VAL A 285 -7.15 21.14 3.41
C VAL A 285 -8.06 21.26 4.62
N GLU A 286 -9.27 20.68 4.57
CA GLU A 286 -10.20 20.68 5.70
C GLU A 286 -9.59 20.00 6.94
N GLY A 287 -8.97 18.83 6.73
CA GLY A 287 -8.37 18.08 7.82
C GLY A 287 -7.15 18.79 8.43
N LEU A 288 -6.27 19.33 7.58
CA LEU A 288 -5.09 20.07 8.01
C LEU A 288 -5.47 21.35 8.74
N GLN A 289 -6.49 22.07 8.26
CA GLN A 289 -7.02 23.26 8.91
C GLN A 289 -7.58 22.94 10.30
N THR A 290 -8.33 21.85 10.43
CA THR A 290 -8.89 21.39 11.72
C THR A 290 -7.78 21.02 12.70
N CYS A 291 -6.80 20.23 12.26
CA CYS A 291 -5.68 19.79 13.08
C CYS A 291 -4.80 20.97 13.51
N LEU A 292 -4.42 21.84 12.58
CA LEU A 292 -3.55 22.98 12.86
C LEU A 292 -4.27 24.03 13.71
N GLY A 293 -5.56 24.27 13.48
CA GLY A 293 -6.37 25.17 14.28
C GLY A 293 -6.40 24.77 15.76
N ALA A 294 -6.64 23.49 16.06
CA ALA A 294 -6.64 23.05 17.45
C ALA A 294 -5.24 22.99 18.08
N LEU A 295 -4.22 22.59 17.29
CA LEU A 295 -2.83 22.61 17.75
C LEU A 295 -2.41 24.03 18.13
N LEU A 296 -2.74 25.02 17.29
CA LEU A 296 -2.48 26.43 17.58
C LEU A 296 -3.31 26.93 18.76
N ALA A 297 -4.57 26.53 18.90
CA ALA A 297 -5.41 26.88 20.05
C ALA A 297 -4.87 26.35 21.39
N CYS A 298 -4.07 25.28 21.39
CA CYS A 298 -3.37 24.77 22.58
C CYS A 298 -2.30 25.76 23.10
N PHE A 299 -1.76 26.64 22.26
CA PHE A 299 -0.80 27.65 22.67
C PHE A 299 -1.52 28.87 23.26
N ARG A 300 -1.10 29.29 24.47
CA ARG A 300 -1.71 30.41 25.22
C ARG A 300 -1.77 31.73 24.44
N TRP A 301 -0.85 31.95 23.50
CA TRP A 301 -0.81 33.14 22.65
C TRP A 301 -1.97 33.17 21.65
N PHE A 302 -2.29 32.04 21.03
CA PHE A 302 -3.28 31.95 19.96
C PHE A 302 -4.70 31.66 20.46
N ARG A 303 -4.86 31.25 21.73
CA ARG A 303 -6.16 30.99 22.35
C ARG A 303 -7.14 32.16 22.25
N ARG A 304 -6.67 33.40 22.43
CA ARG A 304 -7.50 34.62 22.32
C ARG A 304 -8.04 34.86 20.90
N TYR A 305 -7.28 34.44 19.89
CA TYR A 305 -7.67 34.51 18.47
C TYR A 305 -8.54 33.32 18.03
N ALA A 306 -8.43 32.17 18.71
CA ALA A 306 -9.31 31.02 18.51
C ALA A 306 -10.74 31.29 19.02
N GLU A 307 -10.87 32.04 20.13
CA GLU A 307 -12.16 32.37 20.77
C GLU A 307 -12.86 33.58 20.13
N SER A 308 -12.23 34.26 19.16
CA SER A 308 -12.81 35.41 18.44
C SER A 308 -13.41 34.97 17.10
N PHE A 309 -14.68 35.30 16.84
CA PHE A 309 -15.43 34.87 15.66
C PHE A 309 -15.83 36.06 14.76
N ILE A 310 -15.68 35.88 13.44
CA ILE A 310 -16.23 36.79 12.41
C ILE A 310 -17.36 36.08 11.69
N LYS A 311 -18.48 36.78 11.44
CA LYS A 311 -19.50 36.31 10.50
C LYS A 311 -19.04 36.58 9.07
N VAL A 312 -18.65 35.53 8.36
CA VAL A 312 -18.34 35.58 6.93
C VAL A 312 -19.64 35.36 6.15
N PRO A 313 -19.92 36.13 5.08
CA PRO A 313 -21.05 35.85 4.20
C PRO A 313 -20.96 34.40 3.69
N PHE A 314 -22.09 33.69 3.64
CA PHE A 314 -22.21 32.29 3.20
C PHE A 314 -21.63 31.19 4.13
N PHE A 315 -20.53 31.44 4.85
CA PHE A 315 -19.85 30.42 5.69
C PHE A 315 -20.17 30.50 7.20
N GLY A 316 -20.91 31.52 7.65
CA GLY A 316 -21.31 31.64 9.06
C GLY A 316 -20.20 32.20 9.95
N ALA A 317 -20.22 31.86 11.24
CA ALA A 317 -19.23 32.33 12.21
C ALA A 317 -17.94 31.49 12.12
N VAL A 318 -16.85 32.09 11.66
CA VAL A 318 -15.54 31.44 11.52
C VAL A 318 -14.54 32.12 12.45
N SER A 319 -13.69 31.33 13.12
CA SER A 319 -12.67 31.89 14.02
C SER A 319 -11.58 32.64 13.23
N HIS A 320 -11.02 33.70 13.81
CA HIS A 320 -9.90 34.44 13.19
C HIS A 320 -8.69 33.52 12.91
N LEU A 321 -8.46 32.55 13.80
CA LEU A 321 -7.38 31.58 13.66
C LEU A 321 -7.59 30.67 12.44
N THR A 322 -8.81 30.18 12.24
CA THR A 322 -9.17 29.35 11.07
C THR A 322 -8.96 30.12 9.76
N LEU A 323 -9.36 31.39 9.72
CA LEU A 323 -9.20 32.25 8.55
C LEU A 323 -7.72 32.49 8.21
N ALA A 324 -6.87 32.66 9.23
CA ALA A 324 -5.42 32.85 9.05
C ALA A 324 -4.70 31.58 8.58
N VAL A 325 -5.15 30.40 9.03
CA VAL A 325 -4.56 29.10 8.69
C VAL A 325 -4.97 28.61 7.29
N CYS A 326 -6.18 28.93 6.84
CA CYS A 326 -6.74 28.51 5.56
C CYS A 326 -5.80 28.72 4.35
N PRO A 327 -5.22 29.91 4.08
CA PRO A 327 -4.34 30.11 2.92
C PRO A 327 -3.08 29.23 2.98
N PHE A 328 -2.54 28.97 4.18
CA PHE A 328 -1.40 28.08 4.35
C PHE A 328 -1.78 26.63 3.99
N CYS A 329 -2.92 26.14 4.48
CA CYS A 329 -3.40 24.79 4.18
C CYS A 329 -3.66 24.58 2.68
N ILE A 330 -4.29 25.56 2.02
CA ILE A 330 -4.52 25.53 0.56
C ILE A 330 -3.18 25.50 -0.18
N THR A 331 -2.24 26.36 0.20
CA THR A 331 -0.92 26.40 -0.44
C THR A 331 -0.20 25.06 -0.29
N PHE A 332 -0.22 24.47 0.91
CA PHE A 332 0.39 23.16 1.16
C PHE A 332 -0.20 22.06 0.28
N ALA A 333 -1.53 21.99 0.17
CA ALA A 333 -2.20 20.99 -0.66
C ALA A 333 -1.93 21.19 -2.16
N VAL A 334 -1.91 22.44 -2.65
CA VAL A 334 -1.60 22.75 -4.05
C VAL A 334 -0.15 22.41 -4.38
N VAL A 335 0.80 22.78 -3.52
CA VAL A 335 2.23 22.43 -3.70
C VAL A 335 2.39 20.92 -3.75
N TRP A 336 1.75 20.19 -2.84
CA TRP A 336 1.77 18.72 -2.87
C TRP A 336 1.20 18.17 -4.19
N ALA A 337 0.02 18.66 -4.63
CA ALA A 337 -0.62 18.17 -5.85
C ALA A 337 0.24 18.38 -7.12
N VAL A 338 0.90 19.54 -7.23
CA VAL A 338 1.79 19.85 -8.37
C VAL A 338 3.05 19.00 -8.35
N TYR A 339 3.67 18.84 -7.18
CA TYR A 339 4.92 18.11 -7.01
C TYR A 339 4.74 16.63 -6.63
N ARG A 340 3.52 16.08 -6.80
CA ARG A 340 3.17 14.73 -6.31
C ARG A 340 4.02 13.59 -6.87
N ARG A 341 4.66 13.80 -8.02
CA ARG A 341 5.50 12.81 -8.72
C ARG A 341 6.95 12.80 -8.26
N ILE A 342 7.33 13.71 -7.36
CA ILE A 342 8.69 13.74 -6.81
C ILE A 342 8.80 12.70 -5.70
N SER A 343 9.96 12.05 -5.59
CA SER A 343 10.25 10.99 -4.61
C SER A 343 10.02 11.38 -3.14
N PHE A 344 9.96 12.67 -2.79
CA PHE A 344 9.70 13.18 -1.43
C PHE A 344 8.24 13.58 -1.21
N ALA A 345 7.38 13.51 -2.22
CA ALA A 345 5.99 13.96 -2.12
C ALA A 345 5.12 13.10 -1.19
N TRP A 346 5.56 11.87 -0.87
CA TRP A 346 4.88 10.99 0.09
C TRP A 346 4.76 11.64 1.47
N ILE A 347 5.74 12.47 1.90
CA ILE A 347 5.68 13.16 3.19
C ILE A 347 4.47 14.10 3.24
N GLY A 348 4.27 14.88 2.17
CA GLY A 348 3.11 15.77 2.05
C GLY A 348 1.79 14.99 1.98
N GLN A 349 1.80 13.85 1.28
CA GLN A 349 0.63 12.96 1.17
C GLN A 349 0.25 12.43 2.55
N ASP A 350 1.21 11.92 3.31
CA ASP A 350 0.97 11.33 4.63
C ASP A 350 0.52 12.37 5.64
N ILE A 351 1.05 13.61 5.60
CA ILE A 351 0.59 14.71 6.45
C ILE A 351 -0.89 15.04 6.16
N LEU A 352 -1.25 15.20 4.88
CA LEU A 352 -2.64 15.46 4.46
C LEU A 352 -3.55 14.28 4.81
N GLY A 353 -3.06 13.04 4.61
CA GLY A 353 -3.77 11.80 4.88
C GLY A 353 -4.06 11.62 6.36
N ILE A 354 -3.07 11.79 7.24
CA ILE A 354 -3.25 11.73 8.70
C ILE A 354 -4.25 12.79 9.15
N ALA A 355 -4.12 14.03 8.67
CA ALA A 355 -5.04 15.10 9.04
C ALA A 355 -6.48 14.83 8.60
N LEU A 356 -6.65 14.26 7.40
CA LEU A 356 -7.95 13.78 6.91
C LEU A 356 -8.50 12.65 7.78
N ILE A 357 -7.69 11.62 8.09
CA ILE A 357 -8.11 10.48 8.92
C ILE A 357 -8.56 10.94 10.30
N ILE A 358 -7.78 11.80 10.97
CA ILE A 358 -8.14 12.35 12.29
C ILE A 358 -9.50 13.04 12.21
N THR A 359 -9.72 13.84 11.17
CA THR A 359 -10.96 14.63 10.98
C THR A 359 -12.15 13.73 10.69
N VAL A 360 -12.00 12.70 9.85
CA VAL A 360 -13.04 11.69 9.62
C VAL A 360 -13.41 10.99 10.93
N LEU A 361 -12.43 10.63 11.78
CA LEU A 361 -12.67 10.03 13.08
C LEU A 361 -13.30 10.99 14.12
N GLN A 362 -13.24 12.31 13.91
CA GLN A 362 -13.99 13.29 14.71
C GLN A 362 -15.46 13.40 14.27
N ILE A 363 -15.70 13.42 12.96
CA ILE A 363 -17.00 13.68 12.35
C ILE A 363 -17.88 12.43 12.39
N VAL A 364 -17.33 11.30 11.96
CA VAL A 364 -18.06 10.04 11.82
C VAL A 364 -18.06 9.30 13.15
N ARG A 365 -19.24 8.89 13.60
CA ARG A 365 -19.42 8.22 14.89
C ARG A 365 -20.18 6.92 14.71
N VAL A 366 -19.74 5.91 15.45
CA VAL A 366 -20.50 4.67 15.61
C VAL A 366 -21.38 4.84 16.85
N PRO A 367 -22.71 4.69 16.75
CA PRO A 367 -23.62 4.98 17.87
C PRO A 367 -23.62 3.86 18.92
N ASN A 368 -23.28 2.63 18.54
CA ASN A 368 -23.24 1.49 19.43
C ASN A 368 -22.30 0.39 18.90
N LEU A 369 -21.80 -0.47 19.80
CA LEU A 369 -20.90 -1.58 19.43
C LEU A 369 -21.53 -2.56 18.44
N LYS A 370 -22.86 -2.73 18.44
CA LYS A 370 -23.54 -3.63 17.49
C LYS A 370 -23.31 -3.17 16.05
N VAL A 371 -23.48 -1.87 15.78
CA VAL A 371 -23.18 -1.29 14.47
C VAL A 371 -21.69 -1.43 14.14
N GLY A 372 -20.81 -1.18 15.12
CA GLY A 372 -19.36 -1.34 14.94
C GLY A 372 -18.97 -2.76 14.52
N THR A 373 -19.52 -3.79 15.19
CA THR A 373 -19.29 -5.20 14.85
C THR A 373 -19.82 -5.55 13.47
N VAL A 374 -21.01 -5.06 13.10
CA VAL A 374 -21.58 -5.28 11.75
C VAL A 374 -20.69 -4.62 10.69
N LEU A 375 -20.27 -3.36 10.91
CA LEU A 375 -19.41 -2.63 9.99
C LEU A 375 -18.08 -3.36 9.75
N LEU A 376 -17.38 -3.76 10.81
CA LEU A 376 -16.11 -4.48 10.71
C LEU A 376 -16.28 -5.88 10.11
N GLY A 377 -17.35 -6.60 10.45
CA GLY A 377 -17.66 -7.90 9.84
C GLY A 377 -17.92 -7.78 8.33
N CYS A 378 -18.68 -6.76 7.93
CA CYS A 378 -18.91 -6.42 6.52
C CYS A 378 -17.61 -6.05 5.80
N ALA A 379 -16.74 -5.23 6.40
CA ALA A 379 -15.46 -4.86 5.84
C ALA A 379 -14.50 -6.07 5.68
N PHE A 380 -14.48 -6.97 6.67
CA PHE A 380 -13.72 -8.22 6.60
C PHE A 380 -14.18 -9.12 5.45
N MET A 381 -15.49 -9.29 5.29
CA MET A 381 -16.05 -10.06 4.16
C MET A 381 -15.77 -9.39 2.81
N TYR A 382 -15.83 -8.05 2.75
CA TYR A 382 -15.50 -7.27 1.55
C TYR A 382 -14.06 -7.53 1.11
N ASP A 383 -13.10 -7.49 2.04
CA ASP A 383 -11.68 -7.69 1.72
C ASP A 383 -11.41 -9.11 1.18
N ILE A 384 -11.92 -10.14 1.86
CA ILE A 384 -11.80 -11.54 1.39
C ILE A 384 -12.37 -11.71 -0.02
N PHE A 385 -13.54 -11.11 -0.28
CA PHE A 385 -14.18 -11.20 -1.59
C PHE A 385 -13.30 -10.57 -2.68
N TRP A 386 -12.81 -9.35 -2.47
CA TRP A 386 -12.07 -8.60 -3.49
C TRP A 386 -10.60 -9.04 -3.66
N VAL A 387 -10.03 -9.72 -2.66
CA VAL A 387 -8.70 -10.33 -2.76
C VAL A 387 -8.77 -11.70 -3.46
N PHE A 388 -9.63 -12.59 -2.98
CA PHE A 388 -9.60 -14.01 -3.38
C PHE A 388 -10.68 -14.37 -4.39
N VAL A 389 -11.93 -13.93 -4.17
CA VAL A 389 -13.08 -14.36 -4.97
C VAL A 389 -13.13 -13.62 -6.32
N SER A 390 -12.73 -12.34 -6.36
CA SER A 390 -12.78 -11.54 -7.59
C SER A 390 -11.97 -12.14 -8.74
N LYS A 391 -10.89 -12.89 -8.42
CA LYS A 391 -10.04 -13.58 -9.40
C LYS A 391 -10.83 -14.50 -10.31
N TRP A 392 -11.90 -15.11 -9.78
CA TRP A 392 -12.70 -16.05 -10.55
C TRP A 392 -13.51 -15.37 -11.67
N TRP A 393 -13.90 -14.10 -11.47
CA TRP A 393 -14.72 -13.35 -12.41
C TRP A 393 -13.91 -12.42 -13.32
N PHE A 394 -12.83 -11.83 -12.79
CA PHE A 394 -12.02 -10.82 -13.48
C PHE A 394 -10.65 -11.35 -13.93
N HIS A 395 -10.36 -12.64 -13.74
CA HIS A 395 -9.08 -13.31 -13.99
C HIS A 395 -7.86 -12.76 -13.21
N GLU A 396 -8.03 -11.62 -12.53
CA GLU A 396 -7.06 -10.95 -11.67
C GLU A 396 -7.74 -10.50 -10.36
N SER A 397 -6.94 -10.24 -9.32
CA SER A 397 -7.46 -9.59 -8.11
C SER A 397 -7.67 -8.12 -8.38
N VAL A 398 -8.93 -7.69 -8.39
CA VAL A 398 -9.30 -6.30 -8.67
C VAL A 398 -8.68 -5.34 -7.67
N MET A 399 -8.70 -5.70 -6.38
CA MET A 399 -8.09 -4.86 -5.33
C MET A 399 -6.58 -4.65 -5.53
N ILE A 400 -5.86 -5.69 -5.98
CA ILE A 400 -4.41 -5.62 -6.18
C ILE A 400 -4.09 -4.73 -7.38
N VAL A 401 -4.79 -4.91 -8.50
CA VAL A 401 -4.59 -4.11 -9.72
C VAL A 401 -4.90 -2.64 -9.46
N VAL A 402 -5.98 -2.35 -8.74
CA VAL A 402 -6.38 -0.97 -8.39
C VAL A 402 -5.40 -0.35 -7.38
N ALA A 403 -4.93 -1.11 -6.38
CA ALA A 403 -3.98 -0.60 -5.39
C ALA A 403 -2.61 -0.27 -6.01
N ARG A 404 -2.17 -1.04 -7.00
CA ARG A 404 -0.88 -0.83 -7.70
C ARG A 404 -0.95 0.21 -8.81
N GLY A 405 -2.12 0.42 -9.42
CA GLY A 405 -2.26 1.34 -10.55
C GLY A 405 -1.63 0.80 -11.85
N ASP A 406 -1.46 -0.52 -11.96
CA ASP A 406 -0.68 -1.20 -13.03
C ASP A 406 -1.10 -0.81 -14.46
N LYS A 407 -2.34 -0.35 -14.67
CA LYS A 407 -2.88 0.06 -15.98
C LYS A 407 -2.70 1.55 -16.34
N SER A 408 -2.31 2.44 -15.43
CA SER A 408 -2.22 3.90 -15.71
C SER A 408 -0.81 4.48 -15.66
N GLY A 409 0.20 3.70 -15.24
CA GLY A 409 1.59 4.16 -15.18
C GLY A 409 1.85 5.32 -14.21
N GLU A 410 0.94 5.54 -13.25
CA GLU A 410 1.10 6.53 -12.17
C GLU A 410 1.34 5.85 -10.81
N ASP A 411 1.96 6.58 -9.88
CA ASP A 411 2.27 6.16 -8.51
C ASP A 411 1.02 5.97 -7.62
N GLY A 412 0.10 5.07 -8.00
CA GLY A 412 -1.05 4.64 -7.20
C GLY A 412 -2.05 5.72 -6.80
N ILE A 413 -3.11 5.32 -6.10
CA ILE A 413 -4.20 6.19 -5.65
C ILE A 413 -3.75 7.04 -4.44
N PRO A 414 -4.18 8.32 -4.28
CA PRO A 414 -3.74 9.18 -3.17
C PRO A 414 -4.32 8.78 -1.79
N VAL A 415 -5.24 7.82 -1.72
CA VAL A 415 -5.97 7.41 -0.50
C VAL A 415 -5.21 6.32 0.27
N LEU A 416 -3.90 6.52 0.43
CA LEU A 416 -2.95 5.57 1.03
C LEU A 416 -1.93 6.35 1.86
N LEU A 417 -1.45 5.79 2.98
CA LEU A 417 -0.19 6.24 3.58
C LEU A 417 0.97 5.46 2.95
N LYS A 418 2.10 6.12 2.69
CA LYS A 418 3.22 5.54 1.92
C LYS A 418 4.56 5.86 2.58
N ILE A 419 5.35 4.82 2.86
CA ILE A 419 6.75 4.99 3.30
C ILE A 419 7.69 4.24 2.36
N PRO A 420 8.77 4.88 1.86
CA PRO A 420 9.75 4.19 1.02
C PRO A 420 10.43 3.08 1.81
N ARG A 421 10.55 1.90 1.21
CA ARG A 421 11.25 0.76 1.80
C ARG A 421 12.74 1.07 1.89
N MET A 422 13.28 1.11 3.09
CA MET A 422 14.66 1.55 3.32
C MET A 422 15.68 0.40 3.21
N PHE A 423 15.27 -0.83 3.52
CA PHE A 423 16.16 -1.99 3.58
C PHE A 423 15.75 -3.13 2.64
N ASP A 424 14.64 -2.98 1.91
CA ASP A 424 14.27 -3.89 0.83
C ASP A 424 15.14 -3.64 -0.41
N PRO A 425 15.97 -4.61 -0.84
CA PRO A 425 16.76 -4.48 -2.07
C PRO A 425 15.88 -4.20 -3.28
N TRP A 426 14.63 -4.67 -3.30
CA TRP A 426 13.68 -4.46 -4.40
C TRP A 426 13.14 -3.02 -4.48
N GLY A 427 13.36 -2.21 -3.44
CA GLY A 427 12.85 -0.85 -3.35
C GLY A 427 11.32 -0.80 -3.32
N GLY A 428 10.77 0.34 -3.73
CA GLY A 428 9.33 0.61 -3.71
C GLY A 428 8.84 1.20 -2.39
N TYR A 429 7.51 1.24 -2.25
CA TYR A 429 6.83 1.79 -1.08
C TYR A 429 6.08 0.70 -0.34
N SER A 430 6.14 0.74 0.99
CA SER A 430 5.13 0.08 1.81
C SER A 430 3.93 1.01 1.91
N VAL A 431 2.73 0.45 1.81
CA VAL A 431 1.48 1.22 1.76
C VAL A 431 0.44 0.63 2.70
N ILE A 432 -0.40 1.48 3.27
CA ILE A 432 -1.58 1.10 4.06
C ILE A 432 -2.76 1.96 3.62
N GLY A 433 -3.93 1.35 3.42
CA GLY A 433 -5.12 2.06 2.98
C GLY A 433 -5.75 2.87 4.10
N PHE A 434 -6.35 4.02 3.79
CA PHE A 434 -7.07 4.79 4.83
C PHE A 434 -8.26 4.02 5.41
N GLY A 435 -8.90 3.16 4.63
CA GLY A 435 -10.00 2.30 5.09
C GLY A 435 -9.58 1.39 6.25
N ASP A 436 -8.36 0.85 6.18
CA ASP A 436 -7.80 -0.05 7.20
C ASP A 436 -7.52 0.68 8.51
N ILE A 437 -7.35 2.00 8.47
CA ILE A 437 -7.14 2.84 9.67
C ILE A 437 -8.48 3.37 10.20
N ILE A 438 -9.31 3.91 9.30
CA ILE A 438 -10.56 4.60 9.66
C ILE A 438 -11.58 3.61 10.24
N LEU A 439 -11.83 2.47 9.57
CA LEU A 439 -12.90 1.55 9.96
C LEU A 439 -12.70 0.98 11.38
N PRO A 440 -11.55 0.39 11.73
CA PRO A 440 -11.30 -0.01 13.12
C PRO A 440 -11.13 1.19 14.05
N GLY A 441 -10.53 2.29 13.57
CA GLY A 441 -10.38 3.53 14.33
C GLY A 441 -11.69 4.09 14.88
N LEU A 442 -12.80 3.96 14.14
CA LEU A 442 -14.13 4.36 14.60
C LEU A 442 -14.60 3.60 15.84
N VAL A 443 -14.31 2.29 15.90
CA VAL A 443 -14.66 1.42 17.04
C VAL A 443 -13.73 1.70 18.23
N VAL A 444 -12.43 1.94 17.98
CA VAL A 444 -11.48 2.34 19.02
C VAL A 444 -11.86 3.68 19.64
N ALA A 445 -12.18 4.69 18.81
CA ALA A 445 -12.62 6.01 19.26
C ALA A 445 -13.97 5.96 20.00
N PHE A 446 -14.89 5.09 19.58
CA PHE A 446 -16.11 4.81 20.35
C PHE A 446 -15.79 4.22 21.73
N SER A 447 -14.86 3.26 21.81
CA SER A 447 -14.51 2.57 23.06
C SER A 447 -13.96 3.55 24.11
N LEU A 448 -13.08 4.48 23.71
CA LEU A 448 -12.55 5.49 24.63
C LEU A 448 -13.64 6.44 25.14
N ARG A 449 -14.51 6.92 24.24
CA ARG A 449 -15.65 7.77 24.60
C ARG A 449 -16.56 7.08 25.62
N TYR A 450 -16.87 5.81 25.38
CA TYR A 450 -17.69 5.02 26.28
C TYR A 450 -17.03 4.82 27.66
N ASP A 451 -15.74 4.48 27.69
CA ASP A 451 -15.00 4.25 28.93
C ASP A 451 -14.93 5.52 29.80
N TRP A 452 -14.72 6.69 29.18
CA TRP A 452 -14.75 7.98 29.89
C TRP A 452 -16.15 8.33 30.42
N MET A 453 -17.20 8.13 29.63
CA MET A 453 -18.58 8.38 30.08
C MET A 453 -18.99 7.48 31.25
N THR A 454 -18.56 6.22 31.24
CA THR A 454 -18.87 5.24 32.28
C THR A 454 -17.87 5.24 33.45
N LYS A 455 -16.87 6.14 33.43
CA LYS A 455 -15.81 6.25 34.44
C LYS A 455 -15.09 4.91 34.71
N LYS A 456 -14.92 4.09 33.67
CA LYS A 456 -14.19 2.83 33.78
C LYS A 456 -12.70 3.10 33.94
N SER A 457 -12.03 2.24 34.71
CA SER A 457 -10.56 2.26 34.80
C SER A 457 -9.95 1.74 33.50
N LEU A 458 -8.72 2.16 33.18
CA LEU A 458 -8.03 1.75 31.93
C LEU A 458 -7.93 0.22 31.75
N ARG A 459 -7.88 -0.55 32.84
CA ARG A 459 -7.83 -2.03 32.80
C ARG A 459 -9.19 -2.69 32.60
N ALA A 460 -10.26 -2.06 33.08
CA ALA A 460 -11.64 -2.54 32.96
C ALA A 460 -12.38 -1.94 31.75
N GLY A 461 -11.77 -0.95 31.09
CA GLY A 461 -12.25 -0.30 29.89
C GLY A 461 -11.97 -1.11 28.63
N TYR A 462 -12.74 -0.83 27.58
CA TYR A 462 -12.61 -1.48 26.28
C TYR A 462 -11.50 -0.88 25.41
N PHE A 463 -11.12 0.38 25.66
CA PHE A 463 -10.19 1.12 24.80
C PHE A 463 -8.82 0.46 24.66
N VAL A 464 -8.20 0.04 25.77
CA VAL A 464 -6.87 -0.58 25.74
C VAL A 464 -6.89 -1.87 24.93
N TRP A 465 -7.91 -2.71 25.15
CA TRP A 465 -8.07 -3.96 24.40
C TRP A 465 -8.37 -3.73 22.92
N ALA A 466 -9.21 -2.75 22.58
CA ALA A 466 -9.50 -2.40 21.19
C ALA A 466 -8.25 -1.84 20.48
N MET A 467 -7.46 -1.04 21.17
CA MET A 467 -6.21 -0.47 20.65
C MET A 467 -5.15 -1.56 20.44
N THR A 468 -4.98 -2.47 21.39
CA THR A 468 -4.07 -3.62 21.28
C THR A 468 -4.55 -4.67 20.27
N ALA A 469 -5.85 -4.74 19.96
CA ALA A 469 -6.35 -5.62 18.91
C ALA A 469 -6.12 -5.05 17.51
N TYR A 470 -6.11 -3.71 17.38
CA TYR A 470 -5.83 -3.04 16.12
C TYR A 470 -4.33 -3.00 15.79
N GLY A 471 -3.50 -2.62 16.77
CA GLY A 471 -2.05 -2.55 16.63
C GLY A 471 -1.41 -3.90 16.86
#